data_AF-A0A259JUT3-F1
#
_entry.id   AF-A0A259JUT3-F1
#
_cell.length_a   1.000
_cell.length_b   1.000
_cell.length_c   1.000
_cell.angle_alpha   90.00
_cell.angle_beta   90.00
_cell.angle_gamma   90.00
#
_symmetry.space_group_name_H-M   'P 1'
#
loop_
_entity.id
_entity.type
_entity.pdbx_description
1 polymer ?
#
loop_
_entity_poly.entity_id
_entity_poly.type
_entity_poly.pdbx_seq_one_letter_code
_entity_poly.pdbx_strand_id
1 'polypeptide(L)'
;MVPLSEEDETSSKQSGCMFLFSVSPKDYVQLIDGELMFRTLSRLHVCHIVNADAFMEAREAAVCDGISLKLRRTGRITHHPASDSSTGPAQLSIGQGGASRTLRGTWGVAC
;
A
#
# COMPACT_ATOMS: atom_id res chain seq x y z
N MET A 1 -10.68 -1.49 7.26
CA MET A 1 -9.31 -1.86 6.93
C MET A 1 -8.63 -1.91 8.27
N VAL A 2 -7.94 -3.00 8.51
CA VAL A 2 -7.24 -3.29 9.75
C VAL A 2 -5.79 -3.58 9.38
N PRO A 3 -4.86 -3.51 10.34
CA PRO A 3 -3.49 -3.92 10.12
C PRO A 3 -3.36 -5.31 9.48
N LEU A 4 -2.31 -5.48 8.68
CA LEU A 4 -1.76 -6.78 8.32
C LEU A 4 -1.20 -7.46 9.58
N SER A 5 -1.26 -8.79 9.61
CA SER A 5 -0.52 -9.59 10.58
C SER A 5 0.88 -9.91 10.07
N GLU A 6 1.78 -10.35 10.95
CA GLU A 6 3.12 -10.83 10.55
C GLU A 6 3.03 -12.02 9.56
N GLU A 7 2.01 -12.87 9.70
CA GLU A 7 1.74 -13.97 8.76
C GLU A 7 1.35 -13.45 7.37
N ASP A 8 0.56 -12.36 7.30
CA ASP A 8 0.21 -11.74 6.03
C ASP A 8 1.45 -11.17 5.33
N GLU A 9 2.25 -10.41 6.07
CA GLU A 9 3.45 -9.74 5.57
C GLU A 9 4.49 -10.71 5.01
N THR A 10 4.47 -11.97 5.47
CA THR A 10 5.38 -13.04 5.03
C THR A 10 4.72 -14.04 4.07
N SER A 11 3.45 -13.86 3.71
CA SER A 11 2.70 -14.79 2.87
C SER A 11 2.99 -14.64 1.38
N SER A 12 3.44 -13.46 0.94
CA SER A 12 3.77 -13.21 -0.46
C SER A 12 5.02 -14.01 -0.87
N LYS A 13 4.96 -14.61 -2.06
CA LYS A 13 6.11 -15.30 -2.68
C LYS A 13 6.80 -14.46 -3.75
N GLN A 14 6.33 -13.22 -3.96
CA GLN A 14 6.89 -12.32 -4.95
C GLN A 14 8.21 -11.73 -4.46
N SER A 15 9.04 -11.30 -5.41
CA SER A 15 10.29 -10.59 -5.15
C SER A 15 10.40 -9.38 -6.07
N GLY A 16 11.04 -8.32 -5.59
CA GLY A 16 11.18 -7.06 -6.32
C GLY A 16 10.96 -5.86 -5.40
N CYS A 17 10.62 -4.72 -6.01
CA CYS A 17 10.29 -3.51 -5.26
C CYS A 17 9.08 -3.74 -4.36
N MET A 18 9.25 -3.46 -3.07
CA MET A 18 8.21 -3.53 -2.07
C MET A 18 7.68 -2.14 -1.77
N PHE A 19 6.36 -2.00 -1.77
CA PHE A 19 5.63 -0.85 -1.26
C PHE A 19 4.93 -1.18 0.04
N LEU A 20 4.93 -0.23 0.98
CA LEU A 20 4.18 -0.30 2.23
C LEU A 20 3.42 1.01 2.49
N PHE A 21 2.20 0.88 2.99
CA PHE A 21 1.49 1.96 3.66
C PHE A 21 1.23 1.58 5.12
N SER A 22 1.78 2.38 6.03
CA SER A 22 1.75 2.13 7.47
C SER A 22 1.03 3.25 8.21
N VAL A 23 0.21 2.90 9.19
CA VAL A 23 -0.31 3.83 10.19
C VAL A 23 0.34 3.44 11.51
N SER A 24 1.32 4.26 11.92
CA SER A 24 2.27 3.99 13.02
C SER A 24 1.72 3.10 14.14
N PRO A 25 2.36 1.96 14.46
CA PRO A 25 3.47 1.28 13.80
C PRO A 25 3.01 0.09 12.92
N LYS A 26 1.81 0.14 12.36
CA LYS A 26 1.17 -1.03 11.74
C LYS A 26 1.04 -0.87 10.23
N ASP A 27 1.34 -1.94 9.49
CA ASP A 27 1.18 -1.98 8.05
C ASP A 27 -0.26 -2.31 7.68
N TYR A 28 -0.80 -1.62 6.68
CA TYR A 28 -2.19 -1.77 6.24
C TYR A 28 -2.29 -2.24 4.79
N VAL A 29 -1.30 -1.88 3.99
CA VAL A 29 -1.19 -2.24 2.57
C VAL A 29 0.25 -2.60 2.28
N GLN A 30 0.45 -3.75 1.65
CA GLN A 30 1.71 -4.17 1.08
C GLN A 30 1.51 -4.39 -0.42
N LEU A 31 2.53 -4.07 -1.21
CA LEU A 31 2.56 -4.44 -2.62
C LEU A 31 3.97 -4.90 -3.00
N ILE A 32 4.08 -6.07 -3.61
CA ILE A 32 5.35 -6.63 -4.09
C ILE A 32 5.11 -7.15 -5.50
N ASP A 33 5.87 -6.64 -6.48
CA ASP A 33 5.80 -7.06 -7.89
C ASP A 33 4.36 -7.14 -8.46
N GLY A 34 3.55 -6.13 -8.15
CA GLY A 34 2.15 -6.05 -8.57
C GLY A 34 1.15 -6.88 -7.76
N GLU A 35 1.59 -7.71 -6.83
CA GLU A 35 0.72 -8.36 -5.84
C GLU A 35 0.38 -7.40 -4.72
N LEU A 36 -0.84 -6.84 -4.76
CA LEU A 36 -1.39 -5.93 -3.77
C LEU A 36 -2.11 -6.71 -2.66
N MET A 37 -1.71 -6.45 -1.43
CA MET A 37 -2.27 -7.08 -0.24
C MET A 37 -2.77 -6.06 0.77
N PHE A 38 -3.96 -6.28 1.32
CA PHE A 38 -4.51 -5.50 2.43
C PHE A 38 -5.60 -6.28 3.17
N ARG A 39 -5.86 -5.92 4.42
CA ARG A 39 -6.85 -6.62 5.26
C ARG A 39 -8.08 -5.76 5.57
N THR A 40 -9.25 -6.37 5.43
CA THR A 40 -10.52 -5.83 5.94
C THR A 40 -10.97 -6.64 7.16
N LEU A 41 -12.06 -6.23 7.81
CA LEU A 41 -12.60 -6.98 8.95
C LEU A 41 -13.08 -8.39 8.57
N SER A 42 -13.42 -8.60 7.29
CA SER A 42 -13.92 -9.88 6.81
C SER A 42 -12.83 -10.83 6.32
N ARG A 43 -11.79 -10.33 5.65
CA ARG A 43 -10.72 -11.16 5.07
C ARG A 43 -9.45 -10.39 4.70
N LEU A 44 -8.41 -11.16 4.41
CA LEU A 44 -7.27 -10.70 3.60
C LEU A 44 -7.68 -10.61 2.14
N HIS A 45 -7.27 -9.54 1.46
CA HIS A 45 -7.41 -9.36 0.03
C HIS A 45 -6.03 -9.41 -0.59
N VAL A 46 -5.89 -10.21 -1.65
CA VAL A 46 -4.67 -10.33 -2.45
C VAL A 46 -5.10 -10.25 -3.92
N CYS A 47 -4.62 -9.22 -4.63
CA CYS A 47 -4.94 -9.00 -6.03
C CYS A 47 -3.69 -8.66 -6.82
N HIS A 48 -3.65 -9.10 -8.07
CA HIS A 48 -2.64 -8.60 -9.01
C HIS A 48 -3.13 -7.29 -9.65
N ILE A 49 -2.29 -6.25 -9.63
CA ILE A 49 -2.57 -4.96 -10.26
C ILE A 49 -1.59 -4.70 -11.41
N VAL A 50 -2.13 -4.25 -12.54
CA VAL A 50 -1.36 -4.09 -13.79
C VAL A 50 -0.35 -2.95 -13.71
N ASN A 51 -0.70 -1.84 -13.05
CA ASN A 51 0.13 -0.64 -12.97
C ASN A 51 0.70 -0.43 -11.55
N ALA A 52 1.47 -1.41 -11.08
CA ALA A 52 2.09 -1.40 -9.76
C ALA A 52 2.89 -0.12 -9.50
N ASP A 53 3.78 0.25 -10.43
CA ASP A 53 4.61 1.44 -10.33
C ASP A 53 3.79 2.72 -10.21
N ALA A 54 2.74 2.87 -11.02
CA ALA A 54 1.89 4.05 -10.98
C ALA A 54 1.15 4.19 -9.64
N PHE A 55 0.77 3.06 -9.01
CA PHE A 55 0.19 3.06 -7.67
C PHE A 55 1.24 3.42 -6.61
N MET A 56 2.42 2.80 -6.64
CA MET A 56 3.54 3.10 -5.74
C MET A 56 3.95 4.57 -5.80
N GLU A 57 3.86 5.15 -7.00
CA GLU A 57 4.16 6.56 -7.25
C GLU A 57 3.04 7.53 -6.85
N ALA A 58 1.93 7.02 -6.31
CA ALA A 58 0.71 7.79 -6.00
C ALA A 58 0.09 8.49 -7.23
N ARG A 59 0.33 7.97 -8.44
CA ARG A 59 -0.22 8.50 -9.70
C ARG A 59 -1.58 7.89 -10.02
N GLU A 60 -1.74 6.61 -9.73
CA GLU A 60 -2.98 5.87 -10.00
C GLU A 60 -3.58 5.24 -8.73
N ALA A 61 -4.86 4.92 -8.81
CA ALA A 61 -5.54 4.12 -7.80
C ALA A 61 -5.47 2.64 -8.18
N ALA A 62 -5.35 1.77 -7.18
CA ALA A 62 -5.52 0.34 -7.34
C ALA A 62 -6.98 -0.05 -7.05
N VAL A 63 -7.48 -1.08 -7.72
CA VAL A 63 -8.80 -1.66 -7.43
C VAL A 63 -8.63 -3.16 -7.22
N CYS A 64 -9.17 -3.67 -6.12
CA CYS A 64 -9.12 -5.07 -5.75
C CYS A 64 -10.46 -5.47 -5.12
N ASP A 65 -11.15 -6.47 -5.68
CA ASP A 65 -12.47 -6.92 -5.22
C ASP A 65 -13.51 -5.79 -5.04
N GLY A 66 -13.50 -4.78 -5.92
CA GLY A 66 -14.39 -3.62 -5.83
C GLY A 66 -14.03 -2.61 -4.73
N ILE A 67 -12.89 -2.77 -4.08
CA ILE A 67 -12.30 -1.80 -3.14
C ILE A 67 -11.25 -0.99 -3.89
N SER A 68 -11.44 0.32 -3.97
CA SER A 68 -10.48 1.25 -4.57
C SER A 68 -9.56 1.81 -3.50
N LEU A 69 -8.25 1.73 -3.74
CA LEU A 69 -7.19 2.29 -2.91
C LEU A 69 -6.50 3.40 -3.69
N LYS A 70 -6.51 4.62 -3.15
CA LYS A 70 -5.84 5.76 -3.76
C LYS A 70 -4.87 6.40 -2.79
N LEU A 71 -3.61 6.41 -3.17
CA LEU A 71 -2.54 7.04 -2.39
C LEU A 71 -2.42 8.53 -2.75
N ARG A 72 -2.10 9.34 -1.74
CA ARG A 72 -1.70 10.74 -1.92
C ARG A 72 -0.54 11.05 -1.00
N ARG A 73 0.61 11.45 -1.54
CA ARG A 73 1.74 11.95 -0.75
C ARG A 73 1.40 13.34 -0.20
N THR A 74 1.67 13.58 1.08
CA THR A 74 1.20 14.81 1.77
C THR A 74 2.31 15.69 2.33
N GLY A 75 3.57 15.32 2.15
CA GLY A 75 4.69 16.09 2.70
C GLY A 75 6.01 15.69 2.07
N ARG A 76 7.11 16.09 2.73
CA ARG A 76 8.46 15.86 2.24
C ARG A 76 8.77 14.37 2.15
N ILE A 77 9.31 13.96 1.01
CA ILE A 77 9.80 12.61 0.77
C ILE A 77 11.28 12.58 1.16
N THR A 78 11.67 11.55 1.89
CA THR A 78 13.05 11.21 2.19
C THR A 78 13.48 10.09 1.25
N HIS A 79 14.60 10.30 0.57
CA HIS A 79 15.20 9.31 -0.31
C HIS A 79 16.48 8.77 0.35
N HIS A 80 16.65 7.44 0.32
CA HIS A 80 17.83 6.75 0.80
C HIS A 80 18.44 5.99 -0.38
N PRO A 81 19.28 6.68 -1.20
CA PRO A 81 19.82 6.10 -2.42
C PRO A 81 20.77 4.91 -2.17
N ALA A 82 21.36 4.81 -0.98
CA ALA A 82 22.21 3.67 -0.61
C ALA A 82 21.45 2.35 -0.46
N SER A 83 20.13 2.41 -0.25
CA SER A 83 19.24 1.26 -0.08
C SER A 83 18.03 1.34 -1.01
N ASP A 84 18.20 2.03 -2.15
CA ASP A 84 17.18 2.31 -3.18
C ASP A 84 15.73 2.43 -2.65
N SER A 85 15.58 3.25 -1.60
CA SER A 85 14.33 3.37 -0.88
C SER A 85 13.90 4.81 -0.69
N SER A 86 12.59 5.00 -0.59
CA SER A 86 11.97 6.31 -0.41
C SER A 86 10.81 6.19 0.57
N THR A 87 10.70 7.14 1.49
CA THR A 87 9.62 7.16 2.48
C THR A 87 9.07 8.56 2.68
N GLY A 88 7.83 8.68 3.12
CA GLY A 88 7.26 9.98 3.46
C GLY A 88 5.83 9.90 3.97
N PRO A 89 5.29 11.02 4.48
CA PRO A 89 3.91 11.09 4.93
C PRO A 89 2.95 10.99 3.75
N ALA A 90 1.87 10.23 3.93
CA ALA A 90 0.85 10.01 2.92
C ALA A 90 -0.55 9.82 3.51
N GLN A 91 -1.53 9.89 2.63
CA GLN A 91 -2.93 9.56 2.88
C GLN A 91 -3.35 8.42 1.96
N LEU A 92 -4.07 7.46 2.51
CA LEU A 92 -4.70 6.39 1.75
C LEU A 92 -6.21 6.57 1.81
N SER A 93 -6.81 6.88 0.66
CA SER A 93 -8.26 6.88 0.49
C SER A 93 -8.73 5.48 0.08
N ILE A 94 -9.77 5.00 0.75
CA ILE A 94 -10.34 3.66 0.59
C ILE A 94 -11.80 3.84 0.21
N GLY A 95 -12.14 3.50 -1.03
CA GLY A 95 -13.50 3.56 -1.57
C GLY A 95 -14.11 2.17 -1.70
N GLN A 96 -15.36 1.99 -1.25
CA GLN A 96 -16.14 0.75 -1.44
C GLN A 96 -17.63 1.09 -1.46
N GLY A 97 -18.35 0.67 -2.52
CA GLY A 97 -19.82 0.81 -2.59
C GLY A 97 -20.33 2.24 -2.40
N GLY A 98 -19.62 3.25 -2.92
CA GLY A 98 -19.99 4.67 -2.79
C GLY A 98 -19.57 5.33 -1.46
N ALA A 99 -19.15 4.57 -0.46
CA ALA A 99 -18.53 5.10 0.75
C ALA A 99 -17.02 5.28 0.56
N SER A 100 -16.45 6.35 1.12
CA SER A 100 -15.01 6.59 1.13
C SER A 100 -14.54 6.98 2.53
N ARG A 101 -13.40 6.45 2.94
CA ARG A 101 -12.69 6.85 4.15
C ARG A 101 -11.22 7.09 3.85
N THR A 102 -10.54 7.85 4.69
CA THR A 102 -9.11 8.15 4.51
C THR A 102 -8.33 7.80 5.76
N LEU A 103 -7.20 7.14 5.59
CA LEU A 103 -6.19 6.91 6.62
C LEU A 103 -5.01 7.85 6.40
N ARG A 104 -4.43 8.34 7.49
CA ARG A 104 -3.19 9.13 7.48
C ARG A 104 -2.07 8.25 7.99
N GLY A 105 -0.96 8.22 7.27
CA GLY A 105 0.14 7.32 7.58
C GLY A 105 1.41 7.71 6.84
N THR A 106 2.26 6.72 6.64
CA THR A 106 3.50 6.82 5.90
C THR A 106 3.44 5.87 4.72
N TRP A 107 3.89 6.33 3.57
CA TRP A 107 4.19 5.47 2.44
C TRP A 107 5.69 5.19 2.43
N GLY A 108 6.09 4.01 1.98
CA GLY A 108 7.46 3.64 1.74
C GLY A 108 7.58 2.72 0.54
N VAL A 109 8.65 2.88 -0.23
CA VAL A 109 9.08 1.92 -1.25
C VAL A 109 10.54 1.59 -1.03
N ALA A 110 10.91 0.32 -1.24
CA ALA A 110 12.27 -0.16 -1.27
C ALA A 110 12.44 -1.16 -2.42
N CYS A 111 13.46 -0.91 -3.23
CA CYS A 111 14.06 -1.83 -4.18
C CYS A 111 15.52 -2.08 -3.70
#